data_AF-A0A0P0VDA5-F1
#
_entry.id   AF-A0A0P0VDA5-F1
#
_cell.length_a   1.000
_cell.length_b   1.000
_cell.length_c   1.000
_cell.angle_alpha   90.00
_cell.angle_beta   90.00
_cell.angle_gamma   90.00
#
_symmetry.space_group_name_H-M   'P 1'
#
loop_
_entity.id
_entity.type
_entity.pdbx_description
1 polymer ?
#
loop_
_entity_poly.entity_id
_entity_poly.type
_entity_poly.pdbx_seq_one_letter_code
_entity_poly.pdbx_strand_id
1 'polypeptide(L)'
;MALLRAHHLLLMRPRAAFSSRPPPLSSSPCRRALPTTAIASRLLCSHHASSPPEDASASASPSIVADLLDYLNESWTQFHATAEAKRQLLDAGFTLLSENDDWDLQPGGRYFFTRNMSCLIAFAVGEKYKLGNGFNIIAAHTDSPCLKLKPRSASFKSGHQMVNVQTYGGGLWHTWFDRDLTLAGRVILKDADGSFKHELVKVSRPLIRVPTLAIHLDRLFLIPSFTDLFSEN
;
A
#
# COMPACT_ATOMS: atom_id res chain seq x y z
N MET A 1 6.94 9.27 13.91
CA MET A 1 7.25 7.84 14.16
C MET A 1 7.13 7.10 12.84
N ALA A 2 8.23 6.51 12.35
CA ALA A 2 8.25 5.77 11.10
C ALA A 2 8.20 4.26 11.36
N LEU A 3 7.60 3.56 10.42
CA LEU A 3 7.17 2.18 10.45
C LEU A 3 7.76 1.47 9.25
N LEU A 4 8.27 0.26 9.49
CA LEU A 4 8.66 -0.61 8.41
C LEU A 4 7.44 -1.38 7.90
N ARG A 5 7.27 -1.48 6.57
CA ARG A 5 6.28 -2.36 5.93
C ARG A 5 6.97 -3.17 4.84
N ALA A 6 6.59 -4.44 4.70
CA ALA A 6 7.00 -5.28 3.58
C ALA A 6 6.35 -4.78 2.27
N HIS A 7 7.19 -4.51 1.27
CA HIS A 7 6.75 -4.16 -0.07
C HIS A 7 6.36 -5.45 -0.80
N HIS A 8 5.07 -5.67 -1.05
CA HIS A 8 4.61 -6.71 -1.98
C HIS A 8 4.22 -6.03 -3.29
N LEU A 9 5.02 -6.26 -4.32
CA LEU A 9 4.79 -5.73 -5.66
C LEU A 9 3.74 -6.62 -6.34
N LEU A 10 2.45 -6.34 -6.14
CA LEU A 10 1.41 -6.85 -7.04
C LEU A 10 1.34 -5.91 -8.26
N LEU A 11 2.16 -6.22 -9.27
CA LEU A 11 2.10 -5.61 -10.59
C LEU A 11 0.85 -6.08 -11.32
N MET A 12 -0.23 -5.30 -11.26
CA MET A 12 -1.31 -5.35 -12.24
C MET A 12 -1.77 -3.92 -12.56
N ARG A 13 -1.03 -3.21 -13.43
CA ARG A 13 -1.59 -2.13 -14.25
C ARG A 13 -1.02 -2.16 -15.67
N PRO A 14 -1.85 -2.03 -16.71
CA PRO A 14 -1.38 -1.92 -18.09
C PRO A 14 -0.68 -0.58 -18.32
N ARG A 15 0.47 -0.59 -18.98
CA ARG A 15 1.14 0.62 -19.47
C ARG A 15 0.31 1.27 -20.58
N ALA A 16 -0.07 2.53 -20.41
CA ALA A 16 -0.46 3.39 -21.52
C ALA A 16 0.79 3.70 -22.38
N ALA A 17 0.68 3.46 -23.68
CA ALA A 17 1.74 3.72 -24.65
C ALA A 17 1.86 5.23 -24.91
N PHE A 18 2.97 5.84 -24.50
CA PHE A 18 3.37 7.15 -24.99
C PHE A 18 4.11 6.98 -26.33
N SER A 19 3.51 7.55 -27.37
CA SER A 19 4.09 7.71 -28.70
C SER A 19 5.12 8.83 -28.69
N SER A 20 6.38 8.52 -29.00
CA SER A 20 7.37 9.51 -29.42
C SER A 20 8.03 9.06 -30.73
N ARG A 21 7.78 9.81 -31.80
CA ARG A 21 8.44 9.65 -33.11
C ARG A 21 9.92 10.06 -33.00
N PRO A 22 10.86 9.34 -33.62
CA PRO A 22 12.21 9.83 -33.87
C PRO A 22 12.29 10.59 -35.22
N PRO A 23 13.29 11.48 -35.40
CA PRO A 23 13.51 12.22 -36.65
C PRO A 23 14.23 11.35 -37.70
N PRO A 24 14.18 11.70 -39.01
CA PRO A 24 14.65 10.83 -40.09
C PRO A 24 16.17 10.91 -40.29
N LEU A 25 16.76 9.76 -40.62
CA LEU A 25 18.14 9.63 -41.08
C LEU A 25 18.22 9.65 -42.61
N SER A 26 19.23 10.37 -43.09
CA SER A 26 19.60 10.62 -44.49
C SER A 26 20.11 9.36 -45.21
N SER A 27 19.81 9.31 -46.51
CA SER A 27 20.03 8.24 -47.48
C SER A 27 21.49 8.00 -47.91
N SER A 28 21.83 6.74 -48.20
CA SER A 28 22.71 6.33 -49.30
C SER A 28 22.52 4.83 -49.63
N PRO A 29 22.55 4.42 -50.92
CA PRO A 29 22.18 3.07 -51.34
C PRO A 29 23.41 2.18 -51.56
N CYS A 30 23.33 0.90 -51.20
CA CYS A 30 24.24 -0.11 -51.73
C CYS A 30 23.46 -1.37 -52.13
N ARG A 31 23.59 -1.72 -53.41
CA ARG A 31 22.99 -2.88 -54.08
C ARG A 31 23.73 -4.17 -53.70
N ARG A 32 22.99 -5.26 -53.51
CA ARG A 32 23.23 -6.56 -54.19
C ARG A 32 22.04 -7.49 -54.01
N ALA A 33 21.82 -8.34 -55.01
CA ALA A 33 20.59 -9.08 -55.26
C ALA A 33 20.79 -10.60 -55.14
N LEU A 34 19.70 -11.28 -54.74
CA LEU A 34 19.18 -12.61 -55.17
C LEU A 34 19.89 -13.92 -54.75
N PRO A 35 19.22 -15.11 -54.79
CA PRO A 35 17.76 -15.40 -54.87
C PRO A 35 17.22 -16.62 -54.04
N THR A 36 15.88 -16.78 -54.07
CA THR A 36 15.05 -18.02 -53.98
C THR A 36 15.07 -18.85 -52.68
N THR A 37 13.93 -19.26 -52.10
CA THR A 37 12.89 -20.10 -52.71
C THR A 37 11.56 -19.96 -51.95
N ALA A 38 10.47 -19.95 -52.70
CA ALA A 38 9.10 -19.91 -52.23
C ALA A 38 8.61 -21.29 -51.77
N ILE A 39 7.76 -21.32 -50.74
CA ILE A 39 6.72 -22.34 -50.60
C ILE A 39 5.41 -21.60 -50.35
N ALA A 40 4.53 -21.71 -51.34
CA ALA A 40 3.15 -21.28 -51.27
C ALA A 40 2.32 -22.37 -50.59
N SER A 41 1.46 -21.99 -49.65
CA SER A 41 0.24 -22.73 -49.37
C SER A 41 -0.93 -21.77 -49.56
N ARG A 42 -1.71 -22.02 -50.61
CA ARG A 42 -2.98 -21.37 -50.86
C ARG A 42 -4.04 -22.09 -50.04
N LEU A 43 -4.85 -21.37 -49.27
CA LEU A 43 -6.25 -21.73 -49.14
C LEU A 43 -7.15 -20.49 -49.09
N LEU A 44 -8.30 -20.65 -49.73
CA LEU A 44 -9.19 -19.62 -50.25
C LEU A 44 -10.12 -19.01 -49.19
N CYS A 45 -10.38 -17.71 -49.37
CA CYS A 45 -11.60 -16.93 -49.16
C CYS A 45 -12.70 -17.41 -48.19
N SER A 46 -13.11 -16.50 -47.29
CA SER A 46 -14.49 -15.98 -47.30
C SER A 46 -14.61 -14.73 -46.40
N HIS A 47 -15.02 -13.61 -47.00
CA HIS A 47 -15.46 -12.42 -46.29
C HIS A 47 -16.78 -12.69 -45.59
N HIS A 48 -16.83 -12.54 -44.26
CA HIS A 48 -18.08 -12.33 -43.55
C HIS A 48 -17.96 -11.07 -42.71
N ALA A 49 -18.82 -10.10 -43.00
CA ALA A 49 -18.91 -8.84 -42.27
C ALA A 49 -19.53 -9.12 -40.90
N SER A 50 -18.71 -9.08 -39.85
CA SER A 50 -19.19 -9.03 -38.47
C SER A 50 -19.30 -7.57 -38.05
N SER A 51 -20.53 -7.18 -37.70
CA SER A 51 -20.91 -5.93 -37.04
C SER A 51 -19.99 -5.58 -35.86
N PRO A 52 -19.82 -4.28 -35.54
CA PRO A 52 -18.96 -3.84 -34.44
C PRO A 52 -19.50 -4.37 -33.11
N PRO A 53 -18.63 -4.64 -32.12
CA PRO A 53 -19.10 -4.94 -30.78
C PRO A 53 -19.75 -3.68 -30.23
N GLU A 54 -21.02 -3.79 -29.84
CA GLU A 54 -21.66 -2.82 -28.97
C GLU A 54 -20.83 -2.74 -27.69
N ASP A 55 -20.17 -1.60 -27.47
CA ASP A 55 -19.56 -1.24 -26.20
C ASP A 55 -20.67 -1.14 -25.15
N ALA A 56 -21.04 -2.29 -24.59
CA ALA A 56 -21.77 -2.36 -23.36
C ALA A 56 -20.85 -1.83 -22.26
N SER A 57 -21.00 -0.55 -21.94
CA SER A 57 -20.53 0.06 -20.71
C SER A 57 -21.24 -0.59 -19.52
N ALA A 58 -20.91 -1.85 -19.23
CA ALA A 58 -21.21 -2.48 -17.97
C ALA A 58 -20.32 -1.79 -16.94
N SER A 59 -20.85 -0.77 -16.27
CA SER A 59 -20.26 -0.22 -15.06
C SER A 59 -20.16 -1.37 -14.05
N ALA A 60 -19.00 -2.01 -13.99
CA ALA A 60 -18.73 -3.05 -13.03
C ALA A 60 -18.96 -2.46 -11.64
N SER A 61 -19.86 -3.07 -10.87
CA SER A 61 -20.07 -2.74 -9.47
C SER A 61 -18.72 -2.78 -8.75
N PRO A 62 -18.37 -1.75 -7.96
CA PRO A 62 -17.09 -1.72 -7.27
C PRO A 62 -16.95 -2.97 -6.41
N SER A 63 -15.85 -3.70 -6.60
CA SER A 63 -15.58 -4.92 -5.85
C SER A 63 -15.08 -4.53 -4.47
N ILE A 64 -15.81 -4.91 -3.42
CA ILE A 64 -15.41 -4.68 -2.02
C ILE A 64 -14.00 -5.20 -1.72
N VAL A 65 -13.57 -6.26 -2.42
CA VAL A 65 -12.21 -6.81 -2.30
C VAL A 65 -11.18 -5.86 -2.91
N ALA A 66 -11.46 -5.28 -4.07
CA ALA A 66 -10.56 -4.31 -4.69
C ALA A 66 -10.44 -3.04 -3.84
N ASP A 67 -11.56 -2.52 -3.35
CA ASP A 67 -11.58 -1.32 -2.49
C ASP A 67 -10.82 -1.56 -1.18
N LEU A 68 -10.95 -2.75 -0.59
CA LEU A 68 -10.16 -3.14 0.59
C LEU A 68 -8.67 -3.19 0.28
N LEU A 69 -8.27 -3.78 -0.85
CA LEU A 69 -6.86 -3.84 -1.24
C LEU A 69 -6.27 -2.45 -1.47
N ASP A 70 -7.02 -1.55 -2.10
CA ASP A 70 -6.62 -0.16 -2.29
C ASP A 70 -6.47 0.56 -0.95
N TYR A 71 -7.44 0.41 -0.04
CA TYR A 71 -7.35 0.95 1.32
C TYR A 71 -6.11 0.44 2.06
N LEU A 72 -5.82 -0.87 2.02
CA LEU A 72 -4.65 -1.47 2.67
C LEU A 72 -3.33 -1.03 2.02
N ASN A 73 -3.32 -0.78 0.72
CA ASN A 73 -2.15 -0.29 -0.01
C ASN A 73 -1.86 1.19 0.25
N GLU A 74 -2.85 1.98 0.67
CA GLU A 74 -2.63 3.34 1.15
C GLU A 74 -2.35 3.41 2.66
N SER A 75 -2.91 2.49 3.44
CA SER A 75 -2.87 2.48 4.91
C SER A 75 -1.63 1.83 5.53
N TRP A 76 -0.42 2.28 5.17
CA TRP A 76 0.82 1.63 5.64
C TRP A 76 1.10 1.79 7.14
N THR A 77 0.49 2.80 7.76
CA THR A 77 0.59 3.09 9.18
C THR A 77 -0.77 3.52 9.71
N GLN A 78 -0.96 3.55 11.03
CA GLN A 78 -2.17 4.10 11.63
C GLN A 78 -2.47 5.55 11.21
N PHE A 79 -1.41 6.31 10.87
CA PHE A 79 -1.56 7.67 10.36
C PHE A 79 -2.09 7.70 8.91
N HIS A 80 -1.58 6.80 8.06
CA HIS A 80 -2.08 6.67 6.69
C HIS A 80 -3.48 6.06 6.65
N ALA A 81 -3.79 5.11 7.52
CA ALA A 81 -5.13 4.56 7.67
C ALA A 81 -6.14 5.65 8.03
N THR A 82 -5.80 6.48 9.02
CA THR A 82 -6.64 7.63 9.39
C THR A 82 -6.78 8.64 8.26
N ALA A 83 -5.69 8.91 7.51
CA ALA A 83 -5.72 9.83 6.38
C ALA A 83 -6.57 9.30 5.21
N GLU A 84 -6.48 8.01 4.89
CA GLU A 84 -7.27 7.38 3.84
C GLU A 84 -8.74 7.29 4.23
N ALA A 85 -9.07 6.91 5.47
CA ALA A 85 -10.43 6.96 5.99
C ALA A 85 -11.01 8.38 5.95
N LYS A 86 -10.22 9.39 6.34
CA LYS A 86 -10.59 10.80 6.21
C LYS A 86 -10.89 11.17 4.76
N ARG A 87 -10.04 10.76 3.80
CA ARG A 87 -10.24 11.01 2.36
C ARG A 87 -11.58 10.43 1.89
N GLN A 88 -11.84 9.16 2.21
CA GLN A 88 -13.08 8.48 1.82
C GLN A 88 -14.32 9.10 2.45
N LEU A 89 -14.24 9.56 3.71
CA LEU A 89 -15.35 10.25 4.37
C LEU A 89 -15.66 11.61 3.74
N LEU A 90 -14.62 12.37 3.37
CA LEU A 90 -14.79 13.63 2.63
C LEU A 90 -15.45 13.38 1.27
N ASP A 91 -15.00 12.37 0.52
CA ASP A 91 -15.60 11.97 -0.76
C ASP A 91 -17.06 11.54 -0.60
N ALA A 92 -17.41 10.92 0.53
CA ALA A 92 -18.78 10.54 0.89
C ALA A 92 -19.64 11.72 1.40
N GLY A 93 -19.09 12.94 1.45
CA GLY A 93 -19.79 14.15 1.87
C GLY A 93 -20.01 14.22 3.38
N PHE A 94 -19.05 13.74 4.17
CA PHE A 94 -18.97 14.05 5.60
C PHE A 94 -18.21 15.36 5.83
N THR A 95 -18.58 16.08 6.88
CA THR A 95 -17.93 17.33 7.29
C THR A 95 -16.85 17.06 8.33
N LEU A 96 -15.65 17.58 8.11
CA LEU A 96 -14.56 17.53 9.09
C LEU A 96 -14.82 18.54 10.21
N LEU A 97 -14.79 18.07 11.45
CA LEU A 97 -14.86 18.89 12.67
C LEU A 97 -13.48 19.06 13.31
N SER A 98 -13.29 20.20 13.95
CA SER A 98 -12.14 20.49 14.82
C SER A 98 -12.51 20.20 16.27
N GLU A 99 -11.73 19.38 16.99
CA GLU A 99 -11.96 19.14 18.42
C GLU A 99 -11.78 20.39 19.31
N ASN A 100 -11.25 21.49 18.77
CA ASN A 100 -11.03 22.74 19.51
C ASN A 100 -12.18 23.75 19.36
N ASP A 101 -13.14 23.48 18.49
CA ASP A 101 -14.24 24.41 18.19
C ASP A 101 -15.53 23.90 18.82
N ASP A 102 -16.46 24.82 19.11
CA ASP A 102 -17.83 24.44 19.45
C ASP A 102 -18.53 23.84 18.22
N TRP A 103 -19.28 22.75 18.43
CA TRP A 103 -19.95 22.03 17.33
C TRP A 103 -21.44 22.36 17.27
N ASP A 104 -21.89 22.82 16.11
CA ASP A 104 -23.31 22.92 15.79
C ASP A 104 -23.72 21.71 14.92
N LEU A 105 -24.30 20.70 15.57
CA LEU A 105 -24.64 19.42 14.93
C LEU A 105 -26.11 19.38 14.53
N GLN A 106 -26.37 19.27 13.23
CA GLN A 106 -27.71 19.21 12.68
C GLN A 106 -28.22 17.78 12.47
N PRO A 107 -29.51 17.48 12.71
CA PRO A 107 -30.16 16.24 12.25
C PRO A 107 -30.00 16.05 10.75
N GLY A 108 -29.72 14.80 10.33
CA GLY A 108 -29.36 14.47 8.94
C GLY A 108 -27.88 14.76 8.59
N GLY A 109 -27.15 15.46 9.47
CA GLY A 109 -25.75 15.80 9.26
C GLY A 109 -24.81 14.61 9.43
N ARG A 110 -23.68 14.66 8.72
CA ARG A 110 -22.62 13.64 8.75
C ARG A 110 -21.29 14.30 9.04
N TYR A 111 -20.62 13.84 10.08
CA TYR A 111 -19.46 14.52 10.64
C TYR A 111 -18.38 13.52 11.02
N PHE A 112 -17.14 13.99 11.06
CA PHE A 112 -16.04 13.24 11.62
C PHE A 112 -14.96 14.15 12.16
N PHE A 113 -14.16 13.66 13.09
CA PHE A 113 -12.95 14.34 13.55
C PHE A 113 -11.81 13.32 13.74
N THR A 114 -10.59 13.83 13.86
CA THR A 114 -9.41 13.01 14.08
C THR A 114 -8.62 13.48 15.29
N ARG A 115 -8.19 12.54 16.13
CA ARG A 115 -7.30 12.79 17.26
C ARG A 115 -5.89 12.30 16.94
N ASN A 116 -4.88 13.15 17.13
CA ASN A 116 -3.47 12.82 16.90
C ASN A 116 -3.15 12.29 15.48
N MET A 117 -4.05 12.48 14.50
CA MET A 117 -3.99 11.87 13.16
C MET A 117 -3.92 10.34 13.14
N SER A 118 -4.20 9.65 14.26
CA SER A 118 -4.10 8.19 14.37
C SER A 118 -5.41 7.54 14.79
N CYS A 119 -6.39 8.33 15.23
CA CYS A 119 -7.73 7.91 15.56
C CYS A 119 -8.72 8.78 14.78
N LEU A 120 -9.79 8.16 14.31
CA LEU A 120 -10.86 8.81 13.58
C LEU A 120 -12.19 8.37 14.18
N ILE A 121 -13.07 9.33 14.42
CA ILE A 121 -14.45 9.06 14.82
C ILE A 121 -15.34 9.72 13.77
N ALA A 122 -16.17 8.92 13.10
CA ALA A 122 -17.18 9.38 12.16
C ALA A 122 -18.57 9.00 12.67
N PHE A 123 -19.53 9.89 12.48
CA PHE A 123 -20.91 9.68 12.89
C PHE A 123 -21.88 10.39 11.96
N ALA A 124 -23.07 9.82 11.83
CA ALA A 124 -24.20 10.41 11.11
C ALA A 124 -25.35 10.61 12.10
N VAL A 125 -25.86 11.83 12.19
CA VAL A 125 -27.01 12.16 13.03
C VAL A 125 -28.27 11.82 12.25
N GLY A 126 -29.07 10.89 12.73
CA GLY A 126 -30.32 10.53 12.07
C GLY A 126 -31.29 11.73 12.00
N GLU A 127 -32.06 11.84 10.91
CA GLU A 127 -33.02 12.95 10.72
C GLU A 127 -34.06 13.05 11.84
N LYS A 128 -34.40 11.91 12.47
CA LYS A 128 -35.35 11.81 13.59
C LYS A 128 -34.68 11.78 14.96
N TYR A 129 -33.37 12.03 15.02
CA TYR A 129 -32.65 12.04 16.29
C TYR A 129 -33.21 13.13 17.21
N LYS A 130 -33.38 12.77 18.49
CA LYS A 130 -33.76 13.67 19.57
C LYS A 130 -32.83 13.43 20.75
N LEU A 131 -32.64 14.44 21.59
CA LEU A 131 -31.89 14.30 22.82
C LEU A 131 -32.46 13.15 23.66
N GLY A 132 -31.59 12.27 24.13
CA GLY A 132 -31.95 11.05 24.86
C GLY A 132 -32.05 9.78 23.99
N ASN A 133 -32.06 9.88 22.66
CA ASN A 133 -31.96 8.72 21.79
C ASN A 133 -30.57 8.03 21.91
N GLY A 134 -30.53 6.73 21.64
CA GLY A 134 -29.31 5.92 21.68
C GLY A 134 -28.39 6.07 20.46
N PHE A 135 -27.28 5.31 20.48
CA PHE A 135 -26.26 5.28 19.43
C PHE A 135 -26.05 3.85 18.93
N ASN A 136 -25.84 3.69 17.62
CA ASN A 136 -25.35 2.46 17.02
C ASN A 136 -23.86 2.63 16.73
N ILE A 137 -23.01 1.90 17.47
CA ILE A 137 -21.56 2.12 17.45
C ILE A 137 -20.87 0.86 16.94
N ILE A 138 -19.99 1.04 15.96
CA ILE A 138 -19.01 0.05 15.53
C ILE A 138 -17.64 0.59 15.91
N ALA A 139 -16.84 -0.24 16.58
CA ALA A 139 -15.49 0.11 16.99
C ALA A 139 -14.47 -0.85 16.37
N ALA A 140 -13.37 -0.28 15.88
CA ALA A 140 -12.20 -0.98 15.38
C ALA A 140 -10.95 -0.18 15.78
N HIS A 141 -9.76 -0.70 15.44
CA HIS A 141 -8.50 -0.02 15.69
C HIS A 141 -7.68 0.13 14.39
N THR A 142 -6.88 1.19 14.30
CA THR A 142 -6.16 1.59 13.07
C THR A 142 -4.72 1.09 13.01
N ASP A 143 -4.22 0.51 14.10
CA ASP A 143 -2.85 0.05 14.23
C ASP A 143 -2.71 -1.46 14.00
N SER A 144 -1.48 -1.90 13.77
CA SER A 144 -1.14 -3.30 13.61
C SER A 144 0.26 -3.55 14.17
N PRO A 145 0.58 -4.79 14.61
CA PRO A 145 1.93 -5.10 15.07
C PRO A 145 3.00 -4.81 14.01
N CYS A 146 4.11 -4.19 14.41
CA CYS A 146 5.09 -3.65 13.46
C CYS A 146 6.45 -3.33 14.11
N LEU A 147 7.45 -3.06 13.26
CA LEU A 147 8.74 -2.51 13.66
C LEU A 147 8.71 -0.97 13.53
N LYS A 148 8.92 -0.28 14.65
CA LYS A 148 8.98 1.19 14.71
C LYS A 148 10.42 1.66 14.89
N LEU A 149 10.79 2.79 14.30
CA LEU A 149 12.09 3.38 14.56
C LEU A 149 12.23 3.80 16.03
N LYS A 150 13.38 3.47 16.66
CA LYS A 150 13.74 4.05 17.95
C LYS A 150 14.05 5.56 17.77
N PRO A 151 13.87 6.39 18.82
CA PRO A 151 14.22 7.82 18.75
C PRO A 151 15.67 8.08 18.30
N ARG A 152 16.61 7.25 18.79
CA ARG A 152 17.98 7.16 18.27
C ARG A 152 18.10 5.89 17.43
N SER A 153 17.79 6.01 16.14
CA SER A 153 17.73 4.87 15.22
C SER A 153 19.05 4.56 14.54
N ALA A 154 19.87 5.56 14.21
CA ALA A 154 21.11 5.35 13.48
C ALA A 154 22.15 4.57 14.31
N SER A 155 22.71 3.52 13.71
CA SER A 155 23.84 2.77 14.27
C SER A 155 24.73 2.24 13.15
N PHE A 156 25.94 1.79 13.48
CA PHE A 156 26.88 1.20 12.53
C PHE A 156 27.50 -0.05 13.13
N LYS A 157 27.47 -1.17 12.41
CA LYS A 157 27.99 -2.45 12.89
C LYS A 157 28.49 -3.29 11.72
N SER A 158 29.67 -3.90 11.89
CA SER A 158 30.26 -4.81 10.90
C SER A 158 30.28 -4.26 9.47
N GLY A 159 30.66 -3.00 9.29
CA GLY A 159 30.72 -2.35 7.97
C GLY A 159 29.37 -1.89 7.40
N HIS A 160 28.26 -2.06 8.12
CA HIS A 160 26.92 -1.73 7.64
C HIS A 160 26.30 -0.60 8.45
N GLN A 161 25.62 0.32 7.76
CA GLN A 161 24.72 1.27 8.39
C GLN A 161 23.44 0.53 8.80
N MET A 162 23.07 0.67 10.06
CA MET A 162 22.00 -0.06 10.70
C MET A 162 20.94 0.92 11.20
N VAL A 163 19.70 0.43 11.27
CA VAL A 163 18.54 1.18 11.75
C VAL A 163 17.92 0.42 12.92
N ASN A 164 18.10 0.95 14.12
CA ASN A 164 17.56 0.37 15.33
C ASN A 164 16.04 0.56 15.40
N VAL A 165 15.34 -0.55 15.57
CA VAL A 165 13.89 -0.61 15.68
C VAL A 165 13.44 -1.10 17.07
N GLN A 166 12.20 -0.80 17.41
CA GLN A 166 11.47 -1.36 18.53
C GLN A 166 10.25 -2.12 18.01
N THR A 167 9.92 -3.23 18.66
CA THR A 167 8.68 -3.95 18.39
C THR A 167 7.50 -3.15 18.93
N TYR A 168 6.38 -3.23 18.21
CA TYR A 168 5.10 -2.65 18.63
C TYR A 168 4.01 -3.70 18.47
N GLY A 169 3.27 -4.00 19.53
CA GLY A 169 2.27 -5.08 19.56
C GLY A 169 2.90 -6.48 19.67
N GLY A 170 2.09 -7.52 19.49
CA GLY A 170 2.49 -8.94 19.55
C GLY A 170 2.69 -9.56 18.17
N GLY A 171 3.62 -9.03 17.38
CA GLY A 171 3.85 -9.50 16.01
C GLY A 171 4.56 -10.85 15.94
N LEU A 172 4.30 -11.60 14.86
CA LEU A 172 5.07 -12.79 14.50
C LEU A 172 6.43 -12.38 13.91
N TRP A 173 7.38 -12.00 14.75
CA TRP A 173 8.59 -11.26 14.33
C TRP A 173 9.47 -11.98 13.32
N HIS A 174 9.51 -13.31 13.33
CA HIS A 174 10.27 -14.09 12.35
C HIS A 174 9.79 -13.83 10.90
N THR A 175 8.50 -13.49 10.70
CA THR A 175 7.94 -13.20 9.37
C THR A 175 8.45 -11.89 8.73
N TRP A 176 9.07 -11.03 9.55
CA TRP A 176 9.65 -9.76 9.13
C TRP A 176 11.09 -9.89 8.60
N PHE A 177 11.73 -11.03 8.88
CA PHE A 177 13.04 -11.32 8.33
C PHE A 177 12.95 -11.55 6.82
N ASP A 178 14.01 -11.17 6.11
CA ASP A 178 14.15 -11.31 4.66
C ASP A 178 13.04 -10.71 3.81
N ARG A 179 12.32 -9.74 4.36
CA ARG A 179 11.39 -8.90 3.62
C ARG A 179 12.08 -7.66 3.09
N ASP A 180 11.64 -7.23 1.92
CA ASP A 180 11.97 -5.92 1.37
C ASP A 180 11.15 -4.87 2.10
N LEU A 181 11.74 -4.30 3.16
CA LEU A 181 11.08 -3.32 4.00
C LEU A 181 11.37 -1.91 3.54
N THR A 182 10.44 -1.00 3.81
CA THR A 182 10.61 0.44 3.57
C THR A 182 10.16 1.25 4.77
N LEU A 183 10.11 2.59 4.70
CA LEU A 183 9.69 3.48 5.78
C LEU A 183 8.42 4.25 5.40
N ALA A 184 7.47 4.27 6.32
CA ALA A 184 6.34 5.19 6.28
C ALA A 184 5.98 5.71 7.68
N GLY A 185 5.38 6.88 7.80
CA GLY A 185 4.94 7.38 9.09
C GLY A 185 4.63 8.86 9.06
N ARG A 186 4.84 9.51 10.21
CA ARG A 186 4.65 10.95 10.38
C ARG A 186 5.93 11.58 10.89
N VAL A 187 6.27 12.74 10.33
CA VAL A 187 7.31 13.65 10.84
C VAL A 187 6.66 14.93 11.36
N ILE A 188 7.32 15.56 12.34
CA ILE A 188 6.95 16.88 12.83
C ILE A 188 8.04 17.81 12.33
N LEU A 189 7.66 18.79 11.53
CA LEU A 189 8.54 19.77 10.94
C LEU A 189 8.30 21.11 11.60
N LYS A 190 9.37 21.83 11.89
CA LYS A 190 9.31 23.23 12.31
C LYS A 190 9.30 24.10 11.05
N ASP A 191 8.32 24.99 10.94
CA ASP A 191 8.23 25.93 9.83
C ASP A 191 9.06 27.20 10.10
N ALA A 192 9.24 28.04 9.08
CA ALA A 192 10.07 29.24 9.14
C ALA A 192 9.56 30.28 10.16
N ASP A 193 8.24 30.32 10.38
CA ASP A 193 7.58 31.17 11.38
C ASP A 193 7.68 30.63 12.81
N GLY A 194 8.28 29.45 12.99
CA GLY A 194 8.43 28.79 14.29
C GLY A 194 7.29 27.85 14.68
N SER A 195 6.22 27.78 13.88
CA SER A 195 5.12 26.82 14.06
C SER A 195 5.58 25.39 13.77
N PHE A 196 4.77 24.41 14.19
CA PHE A 196 5.02 22.99 13.91
C PHE A 196 3.92 22.43 13.03
N LYS A 197 4.31 21.70 11.98
CA LYS A 197 3.39 20.96 11.12
C LYS A 197 3.69 19.48 11.09
N HIS A 198 2.65 18.71 10.83
CA HIS A 198 2.72 17.27 10.71
C HIS A 198 2.66 16.87 9.24
N GLU A 199 3.65 16.12 8.77
CA GLU A 199 3.69 15.62 7.39
C GLU A 199 3.73 14.08 7.40
N LEU A 200 2.98 13.48 6.47
CA LEU A 200 3.05 12.04 6.22
C LEU A 200 4.19 11.73 5.26
N VAL A 201 4.90 10.66 5.55
CA VAL A 201 6.01 10.17 4.73
C VAL A 201 5.70 8.73 4.34
N LYS A 202 5.81 8.42 3.06
CA LYS A 202 5.66 7.08 2.49
C LYS A 202 6.72 6.89 1.40
N VAL A 203 7.73 6.06 1.66
CA VAL A 203 8.80 5.81 0.69
C VAL A 203 8.45 4.57 -0.13
N SER A 204 8.02 4.76 -1.39
CA SER A 204 7.54 3.67 -2.25
C SER A 204 8.64 2.86 -2.94
N ARG A 205 9.75 2.62 -2.23
CA ARG A 205 10.86 1.74 -2.67
C ARG A 205 11.45 1.03 -1.47
N PRO A 206 12.00 -0.18 -1.61
CA PRO A 206 12.65 -0.88 -0.50
C PRO A 206 13.91 -0.15 -0.05
N LEU A 207 14.12 -0.09 1.27
CA LEU A 207 15.22 0.62 1.92
C LEU A 207 15.95 -0.23 2.97
N ILE A 208 15.22 -1.11 3.66
CA ILE A 208 15.69 -1.79 4.86
C ILE A 208 15.43 -3.28 4.72
N ARG A 209 16.32 -4.08 5.28
CA ARG A 209 16.16 -5.52 5.37
C ARG A 209 16.60 -6.01 6.75
N VAL A 210 15.90 -7.00 7.27
CA VAL A 210 16.30 -7.74 8.48
C VAL A 210 16.77 -9.12 7.99
N PRO A 211 18.07 -9.33 7.75
CA PRO A 211 18.55 -10.59 7.17
C PRO A 211 18.46 -11.73 8.18
N THR A 212 18.08 -12.93 7.73
CA THR A 212 18.27 -14.15 8.53
C THR A 212 19.75 -14.53 8.62
N LEU A 213 20.10 -15.27 9.67
CA LEU A 213 21.39 -15.94 9.75
C LEU A 213 21.38 -17.14 8.80
N ALA A 214 22.50 -17.35 8.09
CA ALA A 214 22.63 -18.51 7.22
C ALA A 214 22.49 -19.82 8.01
N ILE A 215 21.72 -20.78 7.49
CA ILE A 215 21.41 -22.05 8.16
C ILE A 215 22.65 -22.84 8.60
N HIS A 216 23.74 -22.78 7.84
CA HIS A 216 25.02 -23.43 8.18
C HIS A 216 25.62 -22.94 9.51
N LEU A 217 25.26 -21.74 9.94
CA LEU A 217 25.71 -21.12 11.20
C LEU A 217 24.65 -21.23 12.31
N ASP A 218 23.45 -21.72 11.99
CA ASP A 218 22.33 -21.86 12.92
C ASP A 218 22.09 -23.33 13.26
N ARG A 219 22.79 -23.79 14.31
CA ARG A 219 22.76 -25.20 14.75
C ARG A 219 21.47 -25.60 15.48
N LEU A 220 20.56 -24.65 15.73
CA LEU A 220 19.31 -24.90 16.46
C LEU A 220 18.09 -25.09 15.53
N PHE A 221 18.21 -24.72 14.26
CA PHE A 221 17.14 -24.96 13.26
C PHE A 221 17.09 -26.40 12.74
N LEU A 222 18.16 -27.18 12.95
CA LEU A 222 18.23 -28.60 12.57
C LEU A 222 17.83 -29.48 13.77
N ILE A 223 16.52 -29.71 13.92
CA ILE A 223 15.88 -30.93 14.46
C ILE A 223 16.04 -31.17 15.99
N PRO A 224 14.96 -31.33 16.80
CA PRO A 224 15.03 -32.17 17.99
C PRO A 224 15.40 -33.57 17.52
N SER A 225 16.60 -34.01 17.88
CA SER A 225 17.36 -35.04 17.20
C SER A 225 16.51 -36.19 16.63
N PHE A 226 16.67 -36.51 15.35
CA PHE A 226 16.07 -37.70 14.73
C PHE A 226 16.50 -39.00 15.45
N THR A 227 17.55 -38.92 16.28
CA THR A 227 18.02 -39.97 17.19
C THR A 227 17.12 -40.22 18.40
N ASP A 228 16.26 -39.28 18.81
CA ASP A 228 15.35 -39.47 19.95
C ASP A 228 14.10 -40.30 19.59
N LEU A 229 13.88 -40.61 18.30
CA LEU A 229 12.75 -41.43 17.82
C LEU A 229 13.07 -42.94 17.70
N PHE A 230 14.33 -43.35 17.90
CA PHE A 230 14.74 -44.76 17.78
C PHE A 230 15.54 -45.29 18.98
N SER A 231 15.55 -44.57 20.11
CA SER A 231 16.23 -45.01 21.35
C SER A 231 15.25 -45.55 22.41
N GLU A 232 14.12 -46.12 21.99
CA GLU A 232 13.31 -47.02 22.82
C GLU A 232 12.91 -48.25 21.99
N ASN A 233 13.81 -49.25 21.96
CA ASN A 233 13.50 -50.69 21.92
C ASN A 233 14.76 -51.52 22.18
#